data_AF-A0AAX3MNB1-F1
#
_entry.id   AF-A0AAX3MNB1-F1
#
_cell.length_a   1.000
_cell.length_b   1.000
_cell.length_c   1.000
_cell.angle_alpha   90.00
_cell.angle_beta   90.00
_cell.angle_gamma   90.00
#
_symmetry.space_group_name_H-M   'P 1'
#
loop_
_entity.id
_entity.type
_entity.pdbx_description
1 polymer ?
#
loop_
_entity_poly.entity_id
_entity_poly.type
_entity_poly.pdbx_seq_one_letter_code
_entity_poly.pdbx_strand_id
1 'polypeptide(L)'
;MRNYVIPPNHEGGYIYVALSDIGLVKVGKTRNVSARMKQLSTGSGIEITKVEVLGPFVNYGQVELAIHAKLSSERRSGEWFSADLDTVKAIAIDASRIGTPGTKLVNKDVNHPIIVYLWLDAHEKHTEYEKKLCEILSDRAINFLNNYGAPCVPYVALCIHTMGQVILQQGQKAYSVYPRGFEASSLHQLREDWGNFADKDIFENSEFDEFLIDISDKDKFKSAAEKWRSEAINNLFAELTDDYQRWLARHMEVSSHA
;
A
#
# COMPACT_ATOMS: atom_id res chain seq x y z
N MET A 1 11.12 18.48 2.90
CA MET A 1 11.18 18.62 4.37
C MET A 1 11.11 17.23 4.97
N ARG A 2 12.00 16.83 5.89
CA ARG A 2 11.96 15.49 6.50
C ARG A 2 10.68 15.30 7.32
N ASN A 3 10.02 14.16 7.16
CA ASN A 3 8.74 13.90 7.80
C ASN A 3 8.88 13.30 9.22
N TYR A 4 8.91 14.17 10.23
CA TYR A 4 9.00 13.78 11.65
C TYR A 4 7.62 13.49 12.24
N VAL A 5 7.39 12.23 12.65
CA VAL A 5 6.11 11.76 13.22
C VAL A 5 6.35 10.85 14.42
N ILE A 6 5.64 11.08 15.53
CA ILE A 6 5.56 10.14 16.66
C ILE A 6 4.33 9.24 16.46
N PRO A 7 4.48 7.91 16.43
CA PRO A 7 3.34 6.99 16.35
C PRO A 7 2.34 7.19 17.50
N PRO A 8 1.04 6.90 17.32
CA PRO A 8 0.02 7.10 18.35
C PRO A 8 0.34 6.39 19.67
N ASN A 9 0.93 5.18 19.58
CA ASN A 9 1.26 4.32 20.71
C ASN A 9 2.61 4.65 21.39
N HIS A 10 3.28 5.73 20.99
CA HIS A 10 4.54 6.18 21.59
C HIS A 10 4.36 7.52 22.27
N GLU A 11 4.94 7.68 23.46
CA GLU A 11 4.89 8.96 24.18
C GLU A 11 5.84 10.00 23.58
N GLY A 12 5.51 11.28 23.80
CA GLY A 12 6.34 12.42 23.44
C GLY A 12 5.99 13.12 22.13
N GLY A 13 6.84 14.05 21.74
CA GLY A 13 6.64 14.93 20.58
C GLY A 13 7.88 15.76 20.26
N TYR A 14 7.76 16.56 19.21
CA TYR A 14 8.80 17.44 18.70
C TYR A 14 8.49 18.89 19.04
N ILE A 15 9.55 19.69 19.19
CA ILE A 15 9.48 21.14 19.11
C ILE A 15 9.86 21.55 17.70
N TYR A 16 9.11 22.47 17.11
CA TYR A 16 9.49 23.11 15.86
C TYR A 16 9.75 24.60 16.08
N VAL A 17 10.70 25.14 15.32
CA VAL A 17 10.97 26.57 15.19
C VAL A 17 10.78 26.91 13.71
N ALA A 18 9.76 27.69 13.38
CA ALA A 18 9.35 27.97 12.00
C ALA A 18 9.42 29.46 11.69
N LEU A 19 10.15 29.82 10.64
CA LEU A 19 10.22 31.19 10.11
C LEU A 19 9.11 31.40 9.07
N SER A 20 8.34 32.47 9.21
CA SER A 20 7.39 32.88 8.19
C SER A 20 7.99 33.77 7.11
N ASP A 21 7.28 33.90 6.00
CA ASP A 21 7.47 34.90 4.94
C ASP A 21 7.41 36.36 5.44
N ILE A 22 6.58 36.65 6.44
CA ILE A 22 6.49 37.98 7.08
C ILE A 22 7.58 38.24 8.13
N GLY A 23 8.57 37.34 8.26
CA GLY A 23 9.73 37.53 9.12
C GLY A 23 9.51 37.28 10.61
N LEU A 24 8.37 36.68 11.00
CA LEU A 24 8.13 36.26 12.38
C LEU A 24 8.52 34.80 12.58
N VAL A 25 8.97 34.46 13.78
CA VAL A 25 9.33 33.08 14.12
C VAL A 25 8.29 32.49 15.06
N LYS A 26 7.74 31.32 14.72
CA LYS A 26 6.85 30.55 15.58
C LYS A 26 7.60 29.42 16.26
N VAL A 27 7.41 29.27 17.57
CA VAL A 27 7.83 28.07 18.30
C VAL A 27 6.59 27.32 18.75
N GLY A 28 6.50 26.04 18.43
CA GLY A 28 5.42 25.22 18.93
C GLY A 28 5.77 23.75 19.02
N LYS A 29 4.83 22.96 19.52
CA LYS A 29 4.97 21.51 19.67
C LYS A 29 4.05 20.72 18.77
N THR A 30 4.50 19.54 18.35
CA THR A 30 3.68 18.63 17.52
C THR A 30 4.16 17.19 17.57
N ARG A 31 3.24 16.26 17.33
CA ARG A 31 3.55 14.84 17.07
C ARG A 31 3.71 14.56 15.57
N ASN A 32 3.39 15.51 14.69
CA ASN A 32 3.53 15.40 13.24
C ASN A 32 3.91 16.78 12.66
N VAL A 33 5.18 16.96 12.31
CA VAL A 33 5.71 18.26 11.87
C VAL A 33 5.12 18.67 10.52
N SER A 34 5.07 17.75 9.55
CA SER A 34 4.56 18.02 8.20
C SER A 34 3.09 18.46 8.21
N ALA A 35 2.24 17.73 8.95
CA ALA A 35 0.83 18.09 9.08
C ALA A 35 0.65 19.44 9.76
N ARG A 36 1.47 19.73 10.78
CA ARG A 36 1.43 21.02 11.48
C ARG A 36 1.88 22.17 10.58
N MET A 37 2.93 22.01 9.78
CA MET A 37 3.37 23.06 8.85
C MET A 37 2.30 23.35 7.81
N LYS A 38 1.69 22.31 7.24
CA LYS A 38 0.56 22.47 6.31
C LYS A 38 -0.59 23.24 6.96
N GLN A 39 -0.97 22.87 8.19
CA GLN A 39 -2.01 23.56 8.94
C GLN A 39 -1.68 25.04 9.19
N LEU A 40 -0.43 25.37 9.53
CA LEU A 40 -0.01 26.75 9.74
C LEU A 40 -0.12 27.56 8.43
N SER A 41 0.38 27.02 7.32
CA SER A 41 0.31 27.69 6.03
C SER A 41 -1.13 27.88 5.54
N THR A 42 -1.97 26.86 5.63
CA THR A 42 -3.36 26.96 5.16
C THR A 42 -4.26 27.77 6.10
N GLY A 43 -4.04 27.68 7.41
CA GLY A 43 -4.95 28.26 8.41
C GLY A 43 -4.69 29.73 8.72
N SER A 44 -3.49 30.24 8.46
CA SER A 44 -3.12 31.64 8.73
C SER A 44 -2.85 32.46 7.48
N GLY A 45 -2.73 31.84 6.31
CA GLY A 45 -2.30 32.50 5.07
C GLY A 45 -0.83 32.94 5.07
N ILE A 46 -0.06 32.53 6.09
CA ILE A 46 1.35 32.85 6.28
C ILE A 46 2.19 31.69 5.75
N GLU A 47 3.05 31.95 4.76
CA GLU A 47 3.94 30.92 4.23
C GLU A 47 5.10 30.64 5.21
N ILE A 48 5.44 29.37 5.40
CA ILE A 48 6.57 28.96 6.25
C ILE A 48 7.78 28.70 5.35
N THR A 49 8.82 29.52 5.50
CA THR A 49 9.99 29.51 4.61
C THR A 49 11.11 28.61 5.12
N LYS A 50 11.26 28.46 6.45
CA LYS A 50 12.26 27.60 7.08
C LYS A 50 11.70 26.96 8.34
N VAL A 51 12.16 25.75 8.66
CA VAL A 51 11.78 25.05 9.89
C VAL A 51 12.95 24.25 10.44
N GLU A 52 13.15 24.37 11.74
CA GLU A 52 14.06 23.58 12.54
C GLU A 52 13.26 22.71 13.51
N VAL A 53 13.75 21.52 13.82
CA VAL A 53 13.06 20.54 14.66
C VAL A 53 13.98 20.04 15.75
N LEU A 54 13.51 20.08 17.00
CA LEU A 54 14.20 19.55 18.17
C LEU A 54 13.42 18.36 18.77
N GLY A 55 14.15 17.44 19.39
CA GLY A 55 13.60 16.25 20.03
C GLY A 55 13.86 14.97 19.23
N PRO A 56 13.06 13.90 19.46
CA PRO A 56 11.83 13.89 20.25
C PRO A 56 12.06 14.00 21.76
N PHE A 57 11.10 14.57 22.48
CA PHE A 57 11.10 14.63 23.95
C PHE A 57 9.82 14.01 24.52
N VAL A 58 9.94 13.24 25.60
CA VAL A 58 8.78 12.72 26.35
C VAL A 58 8.00 13.87 26.97
N ASN A 59 8.71 14.83 27.57
CA ASN A 59 8.17 16.03 28.22
C ASN A 59 8.17 17.27 27.30
N TYR A 60 8.00 17.09 25.99
CA TYR A 60 8.02 18.17 24.99
C TYR A 60 7.09 19.37 25.31
N GLY A 61 5.99 19.16 26.04
CA GLY A 61 5.15 20.26 26.53
C GLY A 61 5.87 21.19 27.53
N GLN A 62 6.69 20.65 28.43
CA GLN A 62 7.49 21.44 29.37
C GLN A 62 8.63 22.16 28.67
N VAL A 63 9.24 21.50 27.67
CA VAL A 63 10.28 22.12 26.83
C VAL A 63 9.74 23.34 26.09
N GLU A 64 8.58 23.23 25.44
CA GLU A 64 7.93 24.37 24.76
C GLU A 64 7.70 25.55 25.70
N LEU A 65 7.15 25.29 26.90
CA LEU A 65 6.89 26.33 27.90
C LEU A 65 8.18 27.04 28.34
N ALA A 66 9.27 26.30 28.55
CA ALA A 66 10.56 26.89 28.92
C ALA A 66 11.10 27.80 27.80
N ILE A 67 10.95 27.41 26.54
CA ILE A 67 11.34 28.23 25.38
C ILE A 67 10.49 29.51 25.33
N HIS A 68 9.17 29.37 25.45
CA HIS A 68 8.22 30.48 25.46
C HIS A 68 8.46 31.48 26.59
N ALA A 69 8.93 31.02 27.76
CA ALA A 69 9.29 31.87 28.88
C ALA A 69 10.55 32.70 28.57
N LYS A 70 11.59 32.09 27.97
CA LYS A 70 12.81 32.78 27.56
C LYS A 70 12.59 33.79 26.42
N LEU A 71 11.60 33.55 25.57
CA LEU A 71 11.23 34.43 24.46
C LEU A 71 10.11 35.43 24.80
N SER A 72 9.71 35.51 26.08
CA SER A 72 8.54 36.30 26.48
C SER A 72 8.62 37.78 26.09
N SER A 73 9.81 38.39 26.14
CA SER A 73 10.06 39.78 25.73
C SER A 73 9.88 40.03 24.23
N GLU A 74 10.05 39.00 23.41
CA GLU A 74 9.98 39.06 21.94
C GLU A 74 8.62 38.64 21.40
N ARG A 75 7.68 38.28 22.28
CA ARG A 75 6.36 37.78 21.89
C ARG A 75 5.52 38.89 21.28
N ARG A 76 4.95 38.62 20.10
CA ARG A 76 4.05 39.55 19.39
C ARG A 76 2.60 39.12 19.44
N SER A 77 2.33 37.89 19.02
CA SER A 77 0.96 37.37 18.99
C SER A 77 0.97 35.87 19.23
N GLY A 78 0.37 35.43 20.34
CA GLY A 78 0.35 34.03 20.74
C GLY A 78 1.77 33.46 20.86
N GLU A 79 2.12 32.55 19.96
CA GLU A 79 3.40 31.83 19.93
C GLU A 79 4.34 32.36 18.82
N TRP A 80 4.09 33.57 18.30
CA TRP A 80 4.91 34.24 17.30
C TRP A 80 5.81 35.29 17.96
N PHE A 81 7.08 35.31 17.55
CA PHE A 81 8.15 36.12 18.13
C PHE A 81 8.83 36.99 17.05
N SER A 82 9.29 38.19 17.43
CA SER A 82 9.99 39.13 16.53
C SER A 82 11.52 38.95 16.46
N ALA A 83 12.07 37.97 17.16
CA ALA A 83 13.49 37.65 17.07
C ALA A 83 13.81 36.87 15.79
N ASP A 84 15.05 37.00 15.32
CA ASP A 84 15.53 36.26 14.15
C ASP A 84 15.60 34.75 14.41
N LEU A 85 15.59 33.96 13.32
CA LEU A 85 15.53 32.51 13.38
C LEU A 85 16.71 31.90 14.16
N ASP A 86 17.92 32.44 14.01
CA ASP A 86 19.11 31.87 14.64
C ASP A 86 19.12 32.12 16.16
N THR A 87 18.70 33.31 16.58
CA THR A 87 18.50 33.64 17.99
C THR A 87 17.44 32.74 18.63
N VAL A 88 16.27 32.59 18.00
CA VAL A 88 15.20 31.73 18.51
C VAL A 88 15.65 30.27 18.55
N LYS A 89 16.36 29.80 17.52
CA LYS A 89 16.93 28.45 17.46
C LYS A 89 17.92 28.21 18.60
N ALA A 90 18.83 29.15 18.86
CA ALA A 90 19.80 29.03 19.95
C ALA A 90 19.11 28.93 21.32
N ILE A 91 18.10 29.77 21.57
CA ILE A 91 17.29 29.72 22.80
C ILE A 91 16.54 28.40 22.90
N ALA A 92 15.97 27.92 21.79
CA ALA A 92 15.26 26.65 21.74
C ALA A 92 16.18 25.46 22.07
N ILE A 93 17.39 25.45 21.51
CA ILE A 93 18.41 24.43 21.80
C ILE A 93 18.79 24.45 23.29
N ASP A 94 19.09 25.62 23.85
CA ASP A 94 19.49 25.72 25.25
C ASP A 94 18.37 25.30 26.21
N ALA A 95 17.16 25.80 26.00
CA ALA A 95 16.00 25.42 26.83
C ALA A 95 15.62 23.94 26.69
N SER A 96 15.88 23.33 25.52
CA SER A 96 15.59 21.90 25.28
C SER A 96 16.43 20.93 26.10
N ARG A 97 17.47 21.41 26.80
CA ARG A 97 18.29 20.58 27.71
C ARG A 97 17.51 19.99 28.88
N ILE A 98 16.36 20.58 29.23
CA ILE A 98 15.44 20.01 30.23
C ILE A 98 14.60 18.85 29.66
N GLY A 99 14.68 18.62 28.35
CA GLY A 99 13.94 17.60 27.65
C GLY A 99 14.48 16.21 27.95
N THR A 100 13.61 15.31 28.37
CA THR A 100 13.90 13.88 28.45
C THR A 100 13.85 13.29 27.04
N PRO A 101 14.96 12.75 26.49
CA PRO A 101 14.97 12.16 25.16
C PRO A 101 13.90 11.08 25.03
N GLY A 102 13.03 11.21 24.02
CA GLY A 102 12.08 10.17 23.65
C GLY A 102 12.71 9.15 22.69
N THR A 103 12.05 8.02 22.49
CA THR A 103 12.46 7.02 21.50
C THR A 103 12.55 7.69 20.11
N LYS A 104 13.76 7.79 19.53
CA LYS A 104 13.94 8.24 18.14
C LYS A 104 13.20 7.28 17.23
N LEU A 105 12.17 7.73 16.50
CA LEU A 105 11.45 6.82 15.60
C LEU A 105 11.05 7.39 14.23
N VAL A 106 11.33 6.49 13.27
CA VAL A 106 10.97 6.28 11.87
C VAL A 106 10.72 7.52 11.02
N ASN A 107 11.72 7.85 10.20
CA ASN A 107 11.54 8.71 9.04
C ASN A 107 10.57 8.02 8.06
N LYS A 108 9.34 8.54 7.93
CA LYS A 108 8.33 8.00 6.99
C LYS A 108 8.80 8.00 5.54
N ASP A 109 9.78 8.85 5.20
CA ASP A 109 10.32 8.93 3.84
C ASP A 109 11.14 7.68 3.46
N VAL A 110 11.59 6.88 4.44
CA VAL A 110 12.34 5.62 4.18
C VAL A 110 11.41 4.48 3.76
N ASN A 111 10.12 4.54 4.12
CA ASN A 111 9.16 3.50 3.76
C ASN A 111 8.67 3.62 2.31
N HIS A 112 8.74 4.80 1.69
CA HIS A 112 8.21 4.99 0.34
C HIS A 112 9.02 4.24 -0.74
N PRO A 113 10.37 4.25 -0.73
CA PRO A 113 11.15 3.42 -1.66
C PRO A 113 10.94 1.92 -1.45
N ILE A 114 10.82 1.48 -0.19
CA ILE A 114 10.64 0.07 0.16
C ILE A 114 9.26 -0.43 -0.28
N ILE A 115 8.20 0.34 -0.02
CA ILE A 115 6.84 0.01 -0.47
C ILE A 115 6.79 -0.11 -2.01
N VAL A 116 7.43 0.82 -2.73
CA VAL A 116 7.51 0.75 -4.19
C VAL A 116 8.27 -0.50 -4.65
N TYR A 117 9.40 -0.82 -4.00
CA TYR A 117 10.17 -2.03 -4.29
C TYR A 117 9.34 -3.31 -4.07
N LEU A 118 8.66 -3.44 -2.92
CA LEU A 118 7.82 -4.60 -2.63
C LEU A 118 6.66 -4.74 -3.62
N TRP A 119 6.09 -3.61 -4.07
CA TRP A 119 5.04 -3.63 -5.08
C TRP A 119 5.57 -4.12 -6.44
N LEU A 120 6.76 -3.68 -6.86
CA LEU A 120 7.42 -4.17 -8.07
C LEU A 120 7.75 -5.67 -7.97
N ASP A 121 8.27 -6.12 -6.82
CA ASP A 121 8.56 -7.54 -6.57
C ASP A 121 7.30 -8.41 -6.62
N ALA A 122 6.19 -7.94 -6.03
CA ALA A 122 4.90 -8.62 -6.14
C ALA A 122 4.43 -8.74 -7.60
N HIS A 123 4.64 -7.68 -8.40
CA HIS A 123 4.28 -7.69 -9.83
C HIS A 123 5.14 -8.68 -10.64
N GLU A 124 6.45 -8.72 -10.37
CA GLU A 124 7.38 -9.64 -11.02
C GLU A 124 7.02 -11.09 -10.69
N LYS A 125 6.84 -11.42 -9.41
CA LYS A 125 6.41 -12.76 -8.96
C LYS A 125 5.08 -13.18 -9.55
N HIS A 126 4.11 -12.27 -9.61
CA HIS A 126 2.83 -12.57 -10.24
C HIS A 126 2.99 -12.86 -11.74
N THR A 127 3.82 -12.08 -12.44
CA THR A 127 4.11 -12.31 -13.87
C THR A 127 4.77 -13.67 -14.11
N GLU A 128 5.69 -14.09 -13.23
CA GLU A 128 6.29 -15.43 -13.32
C GLU A 128 5.26 -16.54 -13.09
N TYR A 129 4.35 -16.34 -12.14
CA TYR A 129 3.26 -17.28 -11.87
C TYR A 129 2.29 -17.37 -13.06
N GLU A 130 1.87 -16.24 -13.63
CA GLU A 130 1.03 -16.19 -14.83
C GLU A 130 1.67 -17.00 -15.98
N LYS A 131 2.99 -16.84 -16.21
CA LYS A 131 3.70 -17.61 -17.25
C LYS A 131 3.61 -19.12 -17.03
N LYS A 132 3.84 -19.58 -15.80
CA LYS A 132 3.76 -21.01 -15.44
C LYS A 132 2.36 -21.56 -15.61
N LEU A 133 1.33 -20.81 -15.20
CA LEU A 133 -0.07 -21.20 -15.42
C LEU A 133 -0.33 -21.45 -16.91
N CYS A 134 0.12 -20.53 -17.76
CA CYS A 134 -0.13 -20.57 -19.21
C CYS A 134 0.55 -21.74 -19.95
N GLU A 135 1.53 -22.42 -19.36
CA GLU A 135 2.19 -23.60 -19.97
C GLU A 135 1.20 -24.74 -20.28
N ILE A 136 0.04 -24.73 -19.62
CA ILE A 136 -1.03 -25.68 -19.82
C ILE A 136 -1.89 -25.41 -21.06
N LEU A 137 -1.75 -24.23 -21.69
CA LEU A 137 -2.57 -23.83 -22.82
C LEU A 137 -1.81 -24.02 -24.13
N SER A 138 -2.53 -24.49 -25.16
CA SER A 138 -2.00 -24.50 -26.53
C SER A 138 -1.92 -23.08 -27.12
N ASP A 139 -1.01 -22.85 -28.07
CA ASP A 139 -0.93 -21.58 -28.82
C ASP A 139 -2.27 -21.16 -29.43
N ARG A 140 -3.04 -22.14 -29.90
CA ARG A 140 -4.37 -21.89 -30.48
C ARG A 140 -5.35 -21.34 -29.42
N ALA A 141 -5.33 -21.89 -28.21
CA ALA A 141 -6.16 -21.40 -27.10
C ALA A 141 -5.71 -20.01 -26.62
N ILE A 142 -4.38 -19.80 -26.49
CA ILE A 142 -3.80 -18.50 -26.15
C ILE A 142 -4.22 -17.42 -27.16
N ASN A 143 -4.06 -17.70 -28.45
CA ASN A 143 -4.45 -16.79 -29.53
C ASN A 143 -5.96 -16.48 -29.53
N PHE A 144 -6.80 -17.47 -29.20
CA PHE A 144 -8.23 -17.26 -29.04
C PHE A 144 -8.54 -16.31 -27.87
N LEU A 145 -7.97 -16.58 -26.69
CA LEU A 145 -8.22 -15.83 -25.46
C LEU A 145 -7.65 -14.40 -25.49
N ASN A 146 -6.54 -14.19 -26.20
CA ASN A 146 -5.96 -12.86 -26.39
C ASN A 146 -6.92 -11.85 -27.07
N ASN A 147 -7.93 -12.33 -27.80
CA ASN A 147 -8.97 -11.45 -28.38
C ASN A 147 -9.90 -10.81 -27.32
N TYR A 148 -9.78 -11.21 -26.06
CA TYR A 148 -10.57 -10.70 -24.93
C TYR A 148 -9.72 -9.86 -23.96
N GLY A 149 -8.39 -9.92 -24.06
CA GLY A 149 -7.46 -9.14 -23.24
C GLY A 149 -6.34 -9.99 -22.63
N ALA A 150 -5.19 -9.36 -22.39
CA ALA A 150 -4.00 -10.05 -21.86
C ALA A 150 -4.25 -10.78 -20.52
N PRO A 151 -5.02 -10.24 -19.55
CA PRO A 151 -5.29 -10.95 -18.28
C PRO A 151 -6.18 -12.18 -18.42
N CYS A 152 -6.93 -12.33 -19.52
CA CYS A 152 -7.88 -13.42 -19.69
C CYS A 152 -7.21 -14.79 -19.86
N VAL A 153 -6.02 -14.82 -20.48
CA VAL A 153 -5.25 -16.05 -20.70
C VAL A 153 -4.83 -16.70 -19.37
N PRO A 154 -4.09 -16.03 -18.48
CA PRO A 154 -3.69 -16.62 -17.20
C PRO A 154 -4.90 -16.86 -16.28
N TYR A 155 -5.96 -16.06 -16.35
CA TYR A 155 -7.19 -16.29 -15.59
C TYR A 155 -7.85 -17.62 -15.96
N VAL A 156 -8.01 -17.90 -17.26
CA VAL A 156 -8.55 -19.18 -17.74
C VAL A 156 -7.62 -20.34 -17.39
N ALA A 157 -6.30 -20.16 -17.52
CA ALA A 157 -5.34 -21.17 -17.11
C ALA A 157 -5.47 -21.53 -15.63
N LEU A 158 -5.63 -20.53 -14.74
CA LEU A 158 -5.88 -20.75 -13.32
C LEU A 158 -7.14 -21.59 -13.08
N CYS A 159 -8.25 -21.26 -13.74
CA CYS A 159 -9.48 -22.04 -13.63
C CYS A 159 -9.25 -23.50 -14.01
N ILE A 160 -8.51 -23.78 -15.09
CA ILE A 160 -8.19 -25.15 -15.50
C ILE A 160 -7.28 -25.84 -14.47
N HIS A 161 -6.27 -25.17 -13.92
CA HIS A 161 -5.44 -25.77 -12.86
C HIS A 161 -6.26 -26.11 -11.60
N THR A 162 -7.31 -25.35 -11.33
CA THR A 162 -8.15 -25.51 -10.13
C THR A 162 -9.26 -26.55 -10.35
N MET A 163 -9.86 -26.57 -11.53
CA MET A 163 -11.08 -27.33 -11.85
C MET A 163 -10.83 -28.49 -12.82
N GLY A 164 -9.63 -28.62 -13.37
CA GLY A 164 -9.26 -29.60 -14.41
C GLY A 164 -9.75 -29.24 -15.82
N GLN A 165 -10.86 -28.52 -15.93
CA GLN A 165 -11.46 -28.06 -17.17
C GLN A 165 -12.25 -26.77 -16.94
N VAL A 166 -12.43 -25.98 -17.99
CA VAL A 166 -13.40 -24.88 -18.01
C VAL A 166 -14.17 -24.85 -19.34
N ILE A 167 -15.40 -24.34 -19.30
CA ILE A 167 -16.27 -24.18 -20.46
C ILE A 167 -16.44 -22.69 -20.72
N LEU A 168 -16.00 -22.22 -21.88
CA LEU A 168 -16.18 -20.83 -22.30
C LEU A 168 -17.46 -20.73 -23.13
N GLN A 169 -18.46 -19.99 -22.67
CA GLN A 169 -19.74 -19.82 -23.35
C GLN A 169 -19.79 -18.50 -24.12
N GLN A 170 -20.16 -18.57 -25.41
CA GLN A 170 -20.46 -17.40 -26.23
C GLN A 170 -21.84 -17.56 -26.89
N GLY A 171 -22.88 -17.04 -26.24
CA GLY A 171 -24.26 -17.31 -26.63
C GLY A 171 -24.59 -18.80 -26.55
N GLN A 172 -24.93 -19.43 -27.68
CA GLN A 172 -25.20 -20.88 -27.78
C GLN A 172 -23.94 -21.71 -28.10
N LYS A 173 -22.84 -21.06 -28.51
CA LYS A 173 -21.56 -21.73 -28.74
C LYS A 173 -20.85 -21.92 -27.41
N ALA A 174 -20.18 -23.05 -27.25
CA ALA A 174 -19.36 -23.33 -26.09
C ALA A 174 -18.00 -23.90 -26.51
N TYR A 175 -16.98 -23.65 -25.71
CA TYR A 175 -15.63 -24.17 -25.94
C TYR A 175 -15.15 -24.85 -24.66
N SER A 176 -14.98 -26.16 -24.70
CA SER A 176 -14.35 -26.92 -23.61
C SER A 176 -12.86 -26.73 -23.70
N VAL A 177 -12.25 -26.10 -22.69
CA VAL A 177 -10.80 -25.86 -22.63
C VAL A 177 -10.21 -26.73 -21.52
N TYR A 178 -9.15 -27.45 -21.86
CA TYR A 178 -8.50 -28.42 -20.99
C TYR A 178 -6.98 -28.38 -21.23
N PRO A 179 -6.16 -29.04 -20.38
CA PRO A 179 -4.71 -28.88 -20.34
C PRO A 179 -3.90 -29.10 -21.63
N ARG A 180 -4.50 -29.61 -22.71
CA ARG A 180 -3.80 -29.92 -23.97
C ARG A 180 -4.61 -29.54 -25.22
N GLY A 181 -5.68 -28.76 -25.08
CA GLY A 181 -6.51 -28.45 -26.22
C GLY A 181 -7.79 -27.71 -25.88
N PHE A 182 -8.58 -27.49 -26.91
CA PHE A 182 -9.96 -27.09 -26.75
C PHE A 182 -10.80 -27.67 -27.87
N GLU A 183 -12.07 -27.89 -27.56
CA GLU A 183 -13.07 -28.36 -28.51
C GLU A 183 -14.26 -27.43 -28.52
N ALA A 184 -14.73 -27.08 -29.73
CA ALA A 184 -15.94 -26.30 -29.90
C ALA A 184 -17.14 -27.24 -29.88
N SER A 185 -18.19 -26.84 -29.15
CA SER A 185 -19.46 -27.54 -29.06
C SER A 185 -20.61 -26.54 -28.94
N SER A 186 -21.82 -27.03 -28.70
CA SER A 186 -22.96 -26.21 -28.28
C SER A 186 -23.16 -26.35 -26.78
N LEU A 187 -23.69 -25.30 -26.15
CA LEU A 187 -24.04 -25.35 -24.73
C LEU A 187 -25.05 -26.46 -24.43
N HIS A 188 -26.00 -26.68 -25.36
CA HIS A 188 -27.00 -27.74 -25.25
C HIS A 188 -26.36 -29.12 -25.21
N GLN A 189 -25.45 -29.41 -26.15
CA GLN A 189 -24.75 -30.70 -26.21
C GLN A 189 -23.92 -30.93 -24.94
N LEU A 190 -23.16 -29.94 -24.47
CA LEU A 190 -22.35 -30.09 -23.26
C LEU A 190 -23.19 -30.35 -22.01
N ARG A 191 -24.39 -29.73 -21.90
CA ARG A 191 -25.33 -30.01 -20.81
C ARG A 191 -25.92 -31.41 -20.91
N GLU A 192 -26.21 -31.89 -22.11
CA GLU A 192 -26.68 -33.26 -22.34
C GLU A 192 -25.58 -34.28 -21.97
N ASP A 193 -24.35 -34.05 -22.42
CA ASP A 193 -23.19 -34.89 -22.12
C ASP A 193 -22.91 -34.94 -20.61
N TRP A 194 -23.00 -33.80 -19.92
CA TRP A 194 -22.90 -33.73 -18.46
C TRP A 194 -24.03 -34.51 -17.77
N GLY A 195 -25.26 -34.40 -18.30
CA GLY A 195 -26.42 -35.13 -17.81
C GLY A 195 -26.30 -36.64 -17.97
N ASN A 196 -25.59 -37.09 -19.00
CA ASN A 196 -25.37 -38.49 -19.36
C ASN A 196 -24.07 -39.08 -18.79
N PHE A 197 -23.24 -38.27 -18.12
CA PHE A 197 -21.98 -38.72 -17.55
C PHE A 197 -22.26 -39.78 -16.46
N ALA A 198 -21.67 -40.97 -16.63
CA ALA A 198 -22.07 -42.18 -15.91
C ALA A 198 -21.69 -42.20 -14.41
N ASP A 199 -20.78 -41.32 -13.98
CA ASP A 199 -20.21 -41.24 -12.62
C ASP A 199 -20.67 -39.96 -11.89
N LYS A 200 -21.98 -39.70 -11.85
CA LYS A 200 -22.53 -38.58 -11.04
C LYS A 200 -22.20 -38.72 -9.55
N ASP A 201 -21.98 -39.95 -9.08
CA ASP A 201 -21.64 -40.26 -7.69
C ASP A 201 -20.24 -39.76 -7.29
N ILE A 202 -19.33 -39.53 -8.24
CA ILE A 202 -17.98 -38.98 -7.97
C ILE A 202 -18.00 -37.45 -7.87
N PHE A 203 -18.93 -36.79 -8.56
CA PHE A 203 -19.08 -35.33 -8.63
C PHE A 203 -20.38 -34.84 -7.98
N GLU A 204 -20.88 -35.57 -6.99
CA GLU A 204 -22.24 -35.51 -6.41
C GLU A 204 -22.76 -34.10 -6.02
N ASN A 205 -21.88 -33.10 -5.96
CA ASN A 205 -22.21 -31.72 -5.59
C ASN A 205 -21.79 -30.64 -6.61
N SER A 206 -21.25 -30.99 -7.78
CA SER A 206 -20.76 -30.00 -8.74
C SER A 206 -21.82 -29.68 -9.79
N GLU A 207 -22.32 -28.44 -9.82
CA GLU A 207 -23.24 -27.99 -10.88
C GLU A 207 -22.46 -27.67 -12.16
N PHE A 208 -23.01 -28.02 -13.33
CA PHE A 208 -22.39 -27.72 -14.63
C PHE A 208 -22.00 -26.24 -14.79
N ASP A 209 -22.80 -25.35 -14.19
CA ASP A 209 -22.62 -23.90 -14.27
C ASP A 209 -21.37 -23.42 -13.50
N GLU A 210 -20.82 -24.21 -12.58
CA GLU A 210 -19.57 -23.88 -11.87
C GLU A 210 -18.34 -23.87 -12.79
N PHE A 211 -18.40 -24.65 -13.87
CA PHE A 211 -17.32 -24.74 -14.86
C PHE A 211 -17.48 -23.73 -16.00
N LEU A 212 -18.53 -22.90 -15.96
CA LEU A 212 -18.93 -22.06 -17.07
C LEU A 212 -18.46 -20.62 -16.90
N ILE A 213 -17.69 -20.14 -17.87
CA ILE A 213 -17.30 -18.73 -18.00
C ILE A 213 -18.02 -18.15 -19.20
N ASP A 214 -18.92 -17.19 -18.96
CA ASP A 214 -19.56 -16.43 -20.03
C ASP A 214 -18.59 -15.41 -20.63
N ILE A 215 -18.25 -15.61 -21.90
CA ILE A 215 -17.40 -14.75 -22.71
C ILE A 215 -18.20 -13.97 -23.77
N SER A 216 -19.53 -13.97 -23.69
CA SER A 216 -20.42 -13.24 -24.60
C SER A 216 -20.25 -11.73 -24.44
N ASP A 217 -20.13 -11.27 -23.19
CA ASP A 217 -19.78 -9.90 -22.84
C ASP A 217 -18.26 -9.81 -22.62
N LYS A 218 -17.56 -9.33 -23.67
CA LYS A 218 -16.10 -9.22 -23.66
C LYS A 218 -15.59 -8.30 -22.55
N ASP A 219 -16.27 -7.19 -22.31
CA ASP A 219 -15.84 -6.18 -21.35
C ASP A 219 -16.01 -6.69 -19.92
N LYS A 220 -17.12 -7.39 -19.65
CA LYS A 220 -17.35 -8.05 -18.36
C LYS A 220 -16.30 -9.14 -18.09
N PHE A 221 -16.02 -9.99 -19.08
CA PHE A 221 -15.02 -11.05 -18.93
C PHE A 221 -13.62 -10.48 -18.67
N LYS A 222 -13.20 -9.49 -19.46
CA LYS A 222 -11.93 -8.78 -19.27
C LYS A 222 -11.85 -8.15 -17.88
N SER A 223 -12.91 -7.47 -17.43
CA SER A 223 -12.96 -6.82 -16.12
C SER A 223 -12.83 -7.83 -14.98
N ALA A 224 -13.43 -9.01 -15.11
CA ALA A 224 -13.29 -10.08 -14.12
C ALA A 224 -11.85 -10.61 -14.04
N ALA A 225 -11.21 -10.82 -15.19
CA ALA A 225 -9.80 -11.24 -15.25
C ALA A 225 -8.84 -10.17 -14.68
N GLU A 226 -9.09 -8.89 -14.97
CA GLU A 226 -8.32 -7.77 -14.40
C GLU A 226 -8.49 -7.64 -12.89
N LYS A 227 -9.72 -7.86 -12.40
CA LYS A 227 -10.00 -7.88 -10.97
C LYS A 227 -9.25 -9.00 -10.27
N TRP A 228 -9.33 -10.23 -10.77
CA TRP A 228 -8.57 -11.37 -10.25
C TRP A 228 -7.07 -11.07 -10.17
N ARG A 229 -6.51 -10.56 -11.27
CA ARG A 229 -5.08 -10.20 -11.36
C ARG A 229 -4.69 -9.17 -10.31
N SER A 230 -5.51 -8.14 -10.13
CA SER A 230 -5.27 -7.07 -9.17
C SER A 230 -5.33 -7.58 -7.73
N GLU A 231 -6.31 -8.44 -7.41
CA GLU A 231 -6.44 -9.08 -6.09
C GLU A 231 -5.24 -9.98 -5.78
N ALA A 232 -4.78 -10.77 -6.74
CA ALA A 232 -3.60 -11.62 -6.58
C ALA A 232 -2.32 -10.82 -6.30
N ILE A 233 -2.08 -9.73 -7.02
CA ILE A 233 -0.93 -8.84 -6.78
C ILE A 233 -1.03 -8.19 -5.39
N ASN A 234 -2.21 -7.73 -4.99
CA ASN A 234 -2.41 -7.11 -3.68
C ASN A 234 -2.14 -8.10 -2.54
N ASN A 235 -2.54 -9.36 -2.69
CA ASN A 235 -2.28 -10.41 -1.68
C ASN A 235 -0.77 -10.70 -1.55
N LEU A 236 -0.07 -10.83 -2.68
CA LEU A 236 1.40 -11.00 -2.67
C LEU A 236 2.11 -9.81 -2.03
N PHE A 237 1.67 -8.60 -2.35
CA PHE A 237 2.23 -7.38 -1.75
C PHE A 237 2.03 -7.34 -0.22
N ALA A 238 0.85 -7.74 0.26
CA ALA A 238 0.56 -7.82 1.69
C ALA A 238 1.47 -8.84 2.40
N GLU A 239 1.60 -10.04 1.84
CA GLU A 239 2.48 -11.10 2.37
C GLU A 239 3.95 -10.63 2.48
N LEU A 240 4.47 -10.02 1.41
CA LEU A 240 5.82 -9.48 1.37
C LEU A 240 6.04 -8.37 2.40
N THR A 241 5.03 -7.52 2.60
CA THR A 241 5.07 -6.47 3.61
C THR A 241 5.14 -7.06 5.02
N ASP A 242 4.33 -8.08 5.29
CA ASP A 242 4.30 -8.76 6.59
C ASP A 242 5.61 -9.49 6.89
N ASP A 243 6.23 -10.13 5.88
CA ASP A 243 7.55 -10.73 5.99
C ASP A 243 8.62 -9.70 6.33
N TYR A 244 8.62 -8.55 5.65
CA TYR A 244 9.55 -7.46 5.94
C TYR A 244 9.39 -6.92 7.37
N GLN A 245 8.16 -6.75 7.84
CA GLN A 245 7.89 -6.32 9.22
C GLN A 245 8.41 -7.34 10.24
N ARG A 246 8.17 -8.63 10.01
CA ARG A 246 8.70 -9.70 10.87
C ARG A 246 10.23 -9.72 10.88
N TRP A 247 10.87 -9.51 9.73
CA TRP A 247 12.33 -9.42 9.62
C TRP A 247 12.90 -8.25 10.42
N LEU A 248 12.28 -7.05 10.31
CA LEU A 248 12.67 -5.86 11.07
C LEU A 248 12.59 -6.09 12.57
N ALA A 249 11.48 -6.66 13.05
CA ALA A 249 11.27 -6.93 14.48
C ALA A 249 12.42 -7.78 15.07
N ARG A 250 12.78 -8.87 14.38
CA ARG A 250 13.89 -9.76 14.78
C ARG A 250 15.23 -9.01 14.86
N HIS A 251 15.51 -8.11 13.91
CA HIS A 251 16.76 -7.35 13.91
C HIS A 251 16.83 -6.31 15.04
N MET A 252 15.69 -5.72 15.40
CA MET A 252 15.61 -4.79 16.53
C MET A 252 15.80 -5.49 17.87
N GLU A 253 15.28 -6.71 18.03
CA GLU A 253 15.48 -7.53 19.23
C GLU A 253 16.97 -7.88 19.44
N VAL A 254 17.66 -8.33 18.38
CA VAL A 254 19.10 -8.66 18.43
C VAL A 254 19.95 -7.44 18.80
N SER A 255 19.58 -6.26 18.31
CA SER A 255 20.29 -5.00 18.59
C SER A 255 20.04 -4.46 20.01
N SER A 256 19.04 -4.98 20.71
CA SER A 256 18.69 -4.57 22.08
C SER A 256 19.41 -5.39 23.16
N HIS A 257 20.16 -6.41 22.77
CA HIS A 257 20.90 -7.31 23.67
C HIS A 257 22.43 -7.22 23.46
N ALA A 258 22.88 -6.24 22.68
CA ALA A 258 24.29 -5.87 22.47
C ALA A 258 24.58 -4.52 23.14
#